data_AF-A0AAQ3SPY7-F1
#
_entry.id   AF-A0AAQ3SPY7-F1
#
_cell.length_a   1.000
_cell.length_b   1.000
_cell.length_c   1.000
_cell.angle_alpha   90.00
_cell.angle_beta   90.00
_cell.angle_gamma   90.00
#
_symmetry.space_group_name_H-M   'P 1'
#
loop_
_entity.id
_entity.type
_entity.pdbx_description
1 polymer ?
#
loop_
_entity_poly.entity_id
_entity_poly.type
_entity_poly.pdbx_seq_one_letter_code
_entity_poly.pdbx_strand_id
1 'polypeptide(L)'
;MPPYSPQQNGVVERRNQTMVGMARSMLKAKKMPSKFWGEAVSTAVFILSRAPTKSLKGMTPFEAWHGRKPDVAFMRTFRCIGHVKNVKLHLSKLEDRSTPMVFLGYEHGSKAYRLYHPRAERVHVSQDVVFDEGASWS
;
A
#
# COMPACT_ATOMS: atom_id res chain seq x y z
N MET A 1 -33.49 0.24 -15.44
CA MET A 1 -32.61 0.62 -14.31
C MET A 1 -32.61 2.14 -14.21
N PRO A 2 -33.14 2.75 -13.13
CA PRO A 2 -33.08 4.19 -12.97
C PRO A 2 -31.66 4.60 -12.52
N PRO A 3 -31.03 5.62 -13.13
CA PRO A 3 -29.76 6.16 -12.70
C PRO A 3 -29.96 7.17 -11.57
N TYR A 4 -28.98 7.25 -10.66
CA TYR A 4 -28.83 8.30 -9.63
C TYR A 4 -29.83 8.29 -8.45
N SER A 5 -29.46 7.55 -7.40
CA SER A 5 -29.89 7.86 -6.03
C SER A 5 -28.94 8.92 -5.43
N PRO A 6 -29.42 10.13 -5.08
CA PRO A 6 -28.61 11.17 -4.44
C PRO A 6 -27.97 10.72 -3.13
N GLN A 7 -28.64 9.82 -2.42
CA GLN A 7 -28.17 9.26 -1.15
C GLN A 7 -26.93 8.36 -1.35
N GLN A 8 -26.87 7.60 -2.45
CA GLN A 8 -25.70 6.79 -2.79
C GLN A 8 -24.51 7.68 -3.20
N ASN A 9 -24.76 8.77 -3.93
CA ASN A 9 -23.70 9.68 -4.37
C ASN A 9 -23.00 10.38 -3.18
N GLY A 10 -23.78 10.84 -2.19
CA GLY A 10 -23.22 11.46 -0.98
C GLY A 10 -22.35 10.51 -0.14
N VAL A 11 -22.66 9.20 -0.14
CA VAL A 11 -21.82 8.18 0.53
C VAL A 11 -20.52 7.95 -0.24
N VAL A 12 -20.59 7.91 -1.57
CA VAL A 12 -19.41 7.76 -2.44
C VAL A 12 -18.48 8.97 -2.33
N GLU A 13 -19.01 10.19 -2.35
CA GLU A 13 -18.22 11.42 -2.23
C GLU A 13 -17.44 11.48 -0.91
N ARG A 14 -18.09 11.16 0.23
CA ARG A 14 -17.43 11.12 1.54
C ARG A 14 -16.30 10.09 1.59
N ARG A 15 -16.50 8.92 0.98
CA ARG A 15 -15.45 7.88 0.90
C ARG A 15 -14.28 8.35 0.03
N ASN A 16 -14.57 8.96 -1.13
CA ASN A 16 -13.54 9.49 -2.01
C ASN A 16 -12.73 10.60 -1.32
N GLN A 17 -13.39 11.52 -0.62
CA GLN A 17 -12.71 12.55 0.17
C GLN A 17 -11.81 11.96 1.26
N THR A 18 -12.29 10.92 1.96
CA THR A 18 -11.50 10.23 2.99
C THR A 18 -10.26 9.57 2.38
N MET A 19 -10.41 8.87 1.26
CA MET A 19 -9.32 8.22 0.53
C MET A 19 -8.26 9.24 0.08
N VAL A 20 -8.68 10.35 -0.55
CA VAL A 20 -7.77 11.40 -1.02
C VAL A 20 -7.07 12.08 0.17
N GLY A 21 -7.79 12.33 1.26
CA GLY A 21 -7.23 12.84 2.51
C GLY A 21 -6.15 11.93 3.08
N MET A 22 -6.41 10.61 3.14
CA MET A 22 -5.42 9.62 3.58
C MET A 22 -4.19 9.57 2.68
N ALA A 23 -4.37 9.54 1.36
CA ALA A 23 -3.25 9.55 0.41
C ALA A 23 -2.38 10.81 0.59
N ARG A 24 -3.01 11.98 0.71
CA ARG A 24 -2.30 13.25 0.97
C ARG A 24 -1.53 13.22 2.29
N SER A 25 -2.13 12.68 3.35
CA SER A 25 -1.47 12.52 4.65
C SER A 25 -0.28 11.57 4.58
N MET A 26 -0.40 10.44 3.87
CA MET A 26 0.71 9.48 3.67
C MET A 26 1.89 10.11 2.93
N LEU A 27 1.63 10.87 1.86
CA LEU A 27 2.66 11.59 1.13
C LEU A 27 3.35 12.64 2.01
N LYS A 28 2.57 13.41 2.79
CA LYS A 28 3.08 14.50 3.64
C LYS A 28 3.85 13.98 4.85
N ALA A 29 3.32 12.99 5.56
CA ALA A 29 3.90 12.43 6.78
C ALA A 29 5.34 11.94 6.58
N LYS A 30 5.67 11.59 5.34
CA LYS A 30 6.94 11.00 5.00
C LYS A 30 7.58 11.68 3.77
N LYS A 31 7.36 12.98 3.55
CA LYS A 31 8.05 13.80 2.52
C LYS A 31 8.19 13.12 1.13
N MET A 32 7.19 12.34 0.70
CA MET A 32 7.26 11.61 -0.55
C MET A 32 6.92 12.55 -1.71
N PRO A 33 7.65 12.52 -2.84
CA PRO A 33 7.31 13.36 -3.97
C PRO A 33 5.91 13.06 -4.52
N SER A 34 5.20 14.09 -4.96
CA SER A 34 3.84 13.98 -5.51
C SER A 34 3.72 13.02 -6.70
N LYS A 35 4.84 12.67 -7.37
CA LYS A 35 4.87 11.66 -8.44
C LYS A 35 4.34 10.29 -8.01
N PHE A 36 4.37 9.97 -6.72
CA PHE A 36 3.87 8.71 -6.16
C PHE A 36 2.41 8.76 -5.69
N TRP A 37 1.64 9.78 -6.09
CA TRP A 37 0.25 9.94 -5.66
C TRP A 37 -0.60 8.69 -5.95
N GLY A 38 -0.43 8.05 -7.11
CA GLY A 38 -1.19 6.84 -7.48
C GLY A 38 -0.92 5.66 -6.55
N GLU A 39 0.32 5.50 -6.09
CA GLU A 39 0.72 4.47 -5.13
C GLU A 39 0.15 4.75 -3.74
N ALA A 40 0.18 6.02 -3.32
CA ALA A 40 -0.40 6.46 -2.06
C ALA A 40 -1.92 6.25 -2.03
N VAL A 41 -2.62 6.56 -3.12
CA VAL A 41 -4.07 6.30 -3.26
C VAL A 41 -4.36 4.81 -3.23
N SER A 42 -3.63 4.02 -4.00
CA SER A 42 -3.83 2.57 -4.05
C SER A 42 -3.65 1.95 -2.67
N THR A 43 -2.63 2.40 -1.93
CA THR A 43 -2.40 1.98 -0.54
C THR A 43 -3.51 2.48 0.40
N ALA A 44 -3.99 3.71 0.26
CA ALA A 44 -5.09 4.22 1.06
C ALA A 44 -6.39 3.44 0.82
N VAL A 45 -6.74 3.14 -0.43
CA VAL A 45 -7.86 2.28 -0.80
C VAL A 45 -7.71 0.90 -0.17
N PHE A 46 -6.51 0.34 -0.27
CA PHE A 46 -6.19 -0.97 0.27
C PHE A 46 -6.41 -1.03 1.78
N ILE A 47 -5.93 -0.03 2.52
CA ILE A 47 -6.12 0.09 3.97
C ILE A 47 -7.60 0.29 4.30
N LEU A 48 -8.28 1.21 3.62
CA LEU A 48 -9.71 1.50 3.86
C LEU A 48 -10.61 0.28 3.59
N SER A 49 -10.26 -0.56 2.62
CA SER A 49 -10.99 -1.81 2.37
C SER A 49 -10.90 -2.83 3.51
N ARG A 50 -9.86 -2.73 4.34
CA ARG A 50 -9.53 -3.65 5.44
C ARG A 50 -9.67 -3.01 6.82
N ALA A 51 -9.99 -1.73 6.88
CA ALA A 51 -10.31 -1.04 8.11
C ALA A 51 -11.78 -1.30 8.48
N PRO A 52 -12.10 -1.58 9.75
CA PRO A 52 -13.48 -1.73 10.18
C PRO A 52 -14.20 -0.40 10.05
N THR A 53 -15.46 -0.44 9.60
CA THR A 53 -16.26 0.78 9.42
C THR A 53 -17.52 0.73 10.27
N LYS A 54 -17.88 1.87 10.87
CA LYS A 54 -19.13 2.00 11.65
C LYS A 54 -20.37 1.67 10.80
N SER A 55 -20.33 2.03 9.51
CA SER A 55 -21.39 1.75 8.55
C SER A 55 -21.66 0.27 8.33
N LEU A 56 -20.71 -0.61 8.62
CA LEU A 56 -20.84 -2.07 8.49
C LEU A 56 -20.84 -2.76 9.86
N LYS A 57 -21.32 -2.08 10.91
CA LYS A 57 -21.39 -2.63 12.29
C LYS A 57 -20.02 -3.16 12.79
N GLY A 58 -18.93 -2.50 12.40
CA GLY A 58 -17.57 -2.92 12.78
C GLY A 58 -16.94 -3.95 11.85
N MET A 59 -17.62 -4.40 10.79
CA MET A 59 -17.01 -5.20 9.74
C MET A 59 -16.21 -4.33 8.76
N THR A 60 -15.22 -4.95 8.13
CA THR A 60 -14.46 -4.36 7.03
C THR A 60 -15.23 -4.47 5.71
N PRO A 61 -15.08 -3.52 4.78
CA PRO A 61 -15.64 -3.65 3.43
C PRO A 61 -15.22 -4.96 2.73
N PHE A 62 -13.98 -5.40 2.95
CA PHE A 62 -13.47 -6.67 2.44
C PHE A 62 -14.23 -7.88 3.01
N GLU A 63 -14.51 -7.91 4.32
CA GLU A 63 -15.34 -8.95 4.95
C GLU A 63 -16.75 -8.96 4.38
N ALA A 64 -17.37 -7.79 4.24
CA ALA A 64 -18.73 -7.68 3.73
C ALA A 64 -18.84 -8.18 2.28
N TRP A 65 -17.79 -7.99 1.47
CA TRP A 65 -17.78 -8.40 0.06
C TRP A 65 -17.36 -9.86 -0.15
N HIS A 66 -16.35 -10.34 0.59
CA HIS A 66 -15.77 -11.67 0.38
C HIS A 66 -16.19 -12.71 1.41
N GLY A 67 -16.97 -12.35 2.43
CA GLY A 67 -17.41 -13.25 3.50
C GLY A 67 -16.28 -13.77 4.40
N ARG A 68 -15.06 -13.23 4.29
CA ARG A 68 -13.87 -13.65 5.04
C ARG A 68 -13.12 -12.45 5.60
N LYS A 69 -12.54 -12.62 6.80
CA LYS A 69 -11.69 -11.60 7.42
C LYS A 69 -10.47 -11.32 6.55
N PRO A 70 -10.09 -10.05 6.31
CA PRO A 70 -8.83 -9.77 5.66
C PRO A 70 -7.70 -10.25 6.56
N ASP A 71 -6.73 -10.95 5.96
CA ASP A 71 -5.42 -11.08 6.58
C ASP A 71 -4.83 -9.66 6.73
N VAL A 72 -4.23 -9.36 7.87
CA VAL A 72 -3.57 -8.08 8.14
C VAL A 72 -2.09 -8.25 8.45
N ALA A 73 -1.60 -9.49 8.54
CA ALA A 73 -0.19 -9.79 8.82
C ALA A 73 0.73 -9.30 7.70
N PHE A 74 0.20 -9.19 6.47
CA PHE A 74 0.94 -8.68 5.33
C PHE A 74 0.94 -7.14 5.28
N MET A 75 0.17 -6.45 6.13
CA MET A 75 0.06 -4.99 6.11
C MET A 75 1.35 -4.34 6.64
N ARG A 76 1.88 -3.38 5.90
CA ARG A 76 3.14 -2.68 6.20
C ARG A 76 2.95 -1.17 6.23
N THR A 77 3.80 -0.51 7.01
CA THR A 77 3.83 0.95 7.11
C THR A 77 4.28 1.56 5.77
N PHE A 78 3.45 2.42 5.17
CA PHE A 78 3.79 3.12 3.92
C PHE A 78 5.15 3.83 4.04
N ARG A 79 6.01 3.66 3.04
CA ARG A 79 7.39 4.17 2.97
C ARG A 79 8.35 3.63 4.06
N CYS A 80 8.08 2.46 4.63
CA CYS A 80 9.12 1.72 5.35
C CYS A 80 10.21 1.24 4.39
N ILE A 81 11.37 0.90 4.94
CA ILE A 81 12.46 0.30 4.15
C ILE A 81 12.17 -1.19 4.01
N GLY A 82 12.17 -1.68 2.77
CA GLY A 82 12.07 -3.09 2.44
C GLY A 82 13.38 -3.58 1.81
N HIS A 83 13.96 -4.62 2.37
CA HIS A 83 15.12 -5.31 1.84
C HIS A 83 14.65 -6.40 0.88
N VAL A 84 14.83 -6.16 -0.42
CA VAL A 84 14.48 -7.12 -1.48
C VAL A 84 15.69 -8.01 -1.75
N LYS A 85 15.50 -9.32 -1.73
CA LYS A 85 16.58 -10.28 -1.99
C LYS A 85 17.06 -10.17 -3.44
N ASN A 86 18.38 -10.07 -3.64
CA ASN A 86 18.98 -10.06 -4.96
C ASN A 86 19.03 -11.50 -5.51
N VAL A 87 18.30 -11.78 -6.60
CA VAL A 87 18.24 -13.13 -7.23
C VAL A 87 19.35 -13.31 -8.29
N LYS A 88 20.43 -12.53 -8.23
CA LYS A 88 21.52 -12.67 -9.21
C LYS A 88 22.23 -14.01 -8.99
N LEU A 89 22.32 -14.81 -10.06
CA LEU A 89 22.93 -16.15 -10.08
C LEU A 89 24.43 -16.18 -9.73
N HIS A 90 25.12 -15.04 -9.79
CA HIS A 90 26.53 -14.91 -9.43
C HIS A 90 26.74 -13.77 -8.43
N LEU A 91 26.28 -13.97 -7.19
CA LEU A 91 26.71 -13.14 -6.06
C LEU A 91 28.03 -13.71 -5.52
N SER A 92 29.08 -12.92 -5.57
CA SER A 92 30.35 -13.26 -4.92
C SER A 92 30.17 -13.30 -3.39
N LYS A 93 31.06 -14.01 -2.67
CA LYS A 93 30.91 -14.35 -1.24
C LYS A 93 30.74 -13.12 -0.31
N LEU A 94 31.10 -11.93 -0.78
CA LEU A 94 31.09 -10.66 -0.05
C LEU A 94 30.07 -9.62 -0.56
N GLU A 95 29.30 -9.91 -1.61
CA GLU A 95 28.34 -8.95 -2.14
C GLU A 95 27.03 -8.89 -1.34
N ASP A 96 26.43 -7.70 -1.31
CA ASP A 96 25.16 -7.45 -0.62
C ASP A 96 24.04 -8.30 -1.25
N ARG A 97 23.48 -9.18 -0.42
CA ARG A 97 22.44 -10.13 -0.82
C ARG A 97 21.06 -9.49 -0.89
N SER A 98 20.93 -8.24 -0.47
CA SER A 98 19.67 -7.51 -0.48
C SER A 98 19.84 -6.09 -1.02
N THR A 99 18.78 -5.55 -1.59
CA THR A 99 18.75 -4.14 -1.99
C THR A 99 17.70 -3.43 -1.16
N PRO A 100 18.06 -2.38 -0.39
CA PRO A 100 17.08 -1.58 0.33
C PRO A 100 16.27 -0.75 -0.67
N MET A 101 14.95 -0.84 -0.56
CA MET A 101 13.98 -0.14 -1.38
C MET A 101 12.90 0.47 -0.49
N VAL A 102 12.17 1.45 -1.03
CA VAL A 102 11.11 2.14 -0.29
C VAL A 102 9.78 1.46 -0.59
N PHE A 103 9.07 0.99 0.44
CA PHE A 103 7.74 0.41 0.26
C PHE A 103 6.73 1.45 -0.26
N LEU A 104 6.11 1.16 -1.40
CA LEU A 104 5.09 2.02 -2.03
C LEU A 104 3.67 1.52 -1.85
N GLY A 105 3.46 0.21 -1.70
CA GLY A 105 2.12 -0.34 -1.64
C GLY A 105 2.06 -1.80 -2.05
N TYR A 106 0.85 -2.28 -2.30
CA TYR A 106 0.58 -3.68 -2.61
C TYR A 106 0.32 -3.86 -4.09
N GLU A 107 0.80 -4.96 -4.66
CA GLU A 107 0.54 -5.30 -6.05
C GLU A 107 -0.89 -5.81 -6.24
N HIS A 108 -1.54 -5.45 -7.34
CA HIS A 108 -2.89 -5.91 -7.62
C HIS A 108 -2.90 -7.40 -8.00
N GLY A 109 -3.82 -8.17 -7.44
CA GLY A 109 -4.00 -9.59 -7.79
C GLY A 109 -2.93 -10.55 -7.27
N SER A 110 -1.91 -10.09 -6.53
CA SER A 110 -0.89 -10.96 -5.93
C SER A 110 -0.54 -10.56 -4.50
N LYS A 111 0.04 -11.48 -3.73
CA LYS A 111 0.62 -11.18 -2.40
C LYS A 111 2.02 -10.58 -2.51
N ALA A 112 2.22 -9.67 -3.46
CA ALA A 112 3.49 -9.00 -3.68
C ALA A 112 3.42 -7.53 -3.25
N TYR A 113 4.59 -6.98 -2.99
CA TYR A 113 4.78 -5.60 -2.59
C TYR A 113 5.40 -4.82 -3.74
N ARG A 114 4.96 -3.57 -3.91
CA ARG A 114 5.56 -2.58 -4.81
C ARG A 114 6.58 -1.78 -4.02
N LEU A 115 7.83 -1.77 -4.47
CA LEU A 115 8.93 -1.07 -3.83
C LEU A 115 9.65 -0.16 -4.82
N TYR A 116 9.99 1.05 -4.41
CA TYR A 116 10.75 1.99 -5.21
C TYR A 116 12.24 1.87 -4.94
N HIS A 117 13.02 1.66 -5.99
CA HIS A 117 14.47 1.76 -5.95
C HIS A 117 14.88 3.20 -6.31
N PRO A 118 15.39 4.00 -5.36
CA PRO A 118 15.69 5.41 -5.61
C PRO A 118 16.88 5.62 -6.56
N ARG A 119 17.93 4.79 -6.48
CA ARG A 119 19.09 4.90 -7.37
C ARG A 119 18.79 4.51 -8.83
N ALA A 120 17.94 3.51 -9.05
CA ALA A 120 17.55 3.07 -10.38
C ALA A 120 16.32 3.81 -10.91
N GLU A 121 15.65 4.58 -10.06
CA GLU A 121 14.37 5.25 -10.31
C GLU A 121 13.25 4.32 -10.82
N ARG A 122 13.25 3.06 -10.38
CA ARG A 122 12.29 2.04 -10.84
C ARG A 122 11.47 1.45 -9.70
N VAL A 123 10.25 1.05 -10.02
CA VAL A 123 9.39 0.26 -9.14
C VAL A 123 9.64 -1.22 -9.39
N HIS A 124 9.86 -1.96 -8.31
CA HIS A 124 10.04 -3.41 -8.28
C HIS A 124 8.85 -4.05 -7.57
N VAL A 125 8.43 -5.21 -8.07
CA VAL A 125 7.41 -6.04 -7.43
C VAL A 125 8.10 -7.27 -6.86
N SER A 126 7.96 -7.51 -5.55
CA SER A 126 8.55 -8.68 -4.88
C SER A 126 7.65 -9.20 -3.78
N GLN A 127 7.60 -10.52 -3.61
CA GLN A 127 6.94 -11.19 -2.48
C GLN A 127 7.91 -11.37 -1.30
N ASP A 128 9.17 -11.67 -1.60
CA ASP A 128 10.23 -11.89 -0.61
C ASP A 128 10.89 -10.56 -0.23
N VAL A 129 10.32 -9.93 0.80
CA VAL A 129 10.82 -8.65 1.34
C VAL A 129 10.88 -8.73 2.86
N VAL A 130 12.02 -8.32 3.42
CA VAL A 130 12.17 -8.09 4.86
C VAL A 130 11.99 -6.60 5.12
N PHE A 131 10.98 -6.23 5.92
CA PHE A 131 10.67 -4.84 6.21
C PHE A 131 11.31 -4.38 7.52
N ASP A 132 11.97 -3.24 7.46
CA ASP A 132 12.38 -2.45 8.61
C ASP A 132 11.42 -1.25 8.74
N GLU A 133 10.43 -1.40 9.62
CA GLU A 133 9.40 -0.39 9.87
C GLU A 133 9.86 0.70 10.86
N GLY A 134 10.94 0.45 11.61
CA GLY A 134 11.56 1.44 12.49
C GLY A 134 12.43 2.44 11.71
N ALA A 135 13.04 1.99 10.62
CA ALA A 135 13.78 2.84 9.72
C ALA A 135 12.84 3.72 8.88
N SER A 136 12.98 5.03 9.03
CA SER A 136 12.40 6.00 8.11
C SER A 136 13.44 6.39 7.08
N TRP A 137 13.09 6.31 5.80
CA TRP A 137 13.91 6.93 4.75
C TRP A 137 14.05 8.43 5.06
N SER A 138 15.25 8.88 5.41
CA SER A 138 15.55 10.28 5.70
C SER A 138 16.18 10.98 4.52
#